data_AF-A0AAW1SGT2-F1
#
_entry.id   AF-A0AAW1SGT2-F1
#
_cell.length_a   1.000
_cell.length_b   1.000
_cell.length_c   1.000
_cell.angle_alpha   90.00
_cell.angle_beta   90.00
_cell.angle_gamma   90.00
#
_symmetry.space_group_name_H-M   'P 1'
#
loop_
_entity.id
_entity.type
_entity.pdbx_description
1 polymer ?
#
loop_
_entity_poly.entity_id
_entity_poly.type
_entity_poly.pdbx_seq_one_letter_code
_entity_poly.pdbx_strand_id
1 'polypeptide(L)' 'MSPGKLRAVGTRAQVWHGMARHTSGNLTKADLKKNRSGRIVSVRASERASREQRLGQGKRRPSTSG' A
#
# COMPACT_ATOMS: atom_id res chain seq x y z
N MET A 1 -12.02 19.66 -9.53
CA MET A 1 -10.63 19.24 -9.21
C MET A 1 -9.70 20.12 -10.01
N SER A 2 -9.00 21.07 -9.37
CA SER A 2 -7.97 21.90 -10.02
C SER A 2 -6.80 21.00 -10.48
N PRO A 3 -6.03 21.36 -11.54
CA PRO A 3 -4.92 20.54 -12.03
C PRO A 3 -3.85 20.44 -10.93
N GLY A 4 -4.01 19.42 -10.10
CA GLY A 4 -3.41 19.33 -8.79
C GLY A 4 -1.97 18.88 -8.90
N LYS A 5 -1.07 19.70 -8.36
CA LYS A 5 0.33 19.37 -8.06
C LYS A 5 0.44 17.92 -7.60
N LEU A 6 1.08 17.08 -8.42
CA LEU A 6 1.38 15.69 -8.07
C LEU A 6 2.17 15.67 -6.77
N ARG A 7 1.61 15.04 -5.74
CA ARG A 7 2.28 14.91 -4.44
C ARG A 7 3.46 13.95 -4.61
N ALA A 8 4.61 14.25 -4.01
CA ALA A 8 5.74 13.32 -4.01
C ALA A 8 5.35 12.01 -3.28
N VAL A 9 4.79 12.16 -2.07
CA VAL A 9 4.34 11.07 -1.20
C VAL A 9 2.81 11.03 -1.14
N GLY A 10 2.23 9.85 -1.34
CA GLY A 10 0.78 9.62 -1.21
C GLY A 10 0.42 8.23 -0.70
N THR A 11 -0.88 7.95 -0.62
CA THR A 11 -1.39 6.61 -0.32
C THR A 11 -1.17 5.67 -1.52
N ARG A 12 -1.22 4.36 -1.28
CA ARG A 12 -1.11 3.35 -2.35
C ARG A 12 -2.15 3.56 -3.45
N ALA A 13 -3.37 3.93 -3.08
CA ALA A 13 -4.43 4.27 -4.04
C ALA A 13 -4.07 5.51 -4.86
N GLN A 14 -3.59 6.58 -4.22
CA GLN A 14 -3.15 7.80 -4.92
C GLN A 14 -2.02 7.52 -5.91
N VAL A 15 -1.01 6.73 -5.54
CA VAL A 15 0.08 6.33 -6.44
C VAL A 15 -0.45 5.48 -7.61
N TRP A 16 -1.38 4.56 -7.34
CA TRP A 16 -2.00 3.73 -8.38
C TRP A 16 -2.79 4.54 -9.42
N HIS A 17 -3.55 5.53 -8.96
CA HIS A 17 -4.33 6.45 -9.79
C HIS A 17 -3.49 7.58 -10.40
N GLY A 18 -2.17 7.62 -10.13
CA GLY A 18 -1.28 8.65 -10.69
C GLY A 18 -1.41 10.02 -10.03
N MET A 19 -1.98 10.09 -8.82
CA MET A 19 -2.09 11.32 -8.03
C MET A 19 -0.82 11.62 -7.20
N ALA A 20 0.04 10.62 -7.01
CA ALA A 20 1.30 10.73 -6.27
C ALA A 20 2.43 9.93 -6.93
N ARG A 21 3.69 10.33 -6.71
CA ARG A 21 4.87 9.67 -7.29
C ARG A 21 5.19 8.35 -6.59
N HIS A 22 5.22 8.36 -5.26
CA HIS A 22 5.53 7.20 -4.44
C HIS A 22 4.76 7.23 -3.11
N THR A 23 4.79 6.13 -2.38
CA THR A 23 4.27 6.06 -1.00
C THR A 23 5.31 6.51 0.03
N SER A 24 4.91 6.63 1.29
CA SER A 24 5.85 6.97 2.39
C SER A 24 7.01 5.97 2.51
N GLY A 25 6.82 4.73 2.06
CA GLY A 25 7.86 3.69 2.01
C GLY A 25 8.53 3.54 0.65
N ASN A 26 8.56 4.58 -0.19
CA ASN A 26 9.17 4.59 -1.53
C ASN A 26 8.59 3.59 -2.55
N LEU A 27 7.41 3.01 -2.28
CA LEU A 27 6.74 2.15 -3.26
C LEU A 27 6.16 2.98 -4.40
N THR A 28 6.50 2.63 -5.63
CA THR A 28 5.96 3.21 -6.86
C THR A 28 4.79 2.39 -7.39
N LYS A 29 4.14 2.83 -8.47
CA LYS A 29 3.05 2.08 -9.10
C LYS A 29 3.48 0.68 -9.56
N ALA A 30 4.72 0.51 -9.99
CA ALA A 30 5.28 -0.79 -10.39
C ALA A 30 5.40 -1.77 -9.22
N ASP A 31 5.60 -1.25 -8.00
CA ASP A 31 5.71 -2.06 -6.77
C ASP A 31 4.35 -2.41 -6.16
N LEU A 32 3.26 -1.91 -6.74
CA LEU A 32 1.89 -2.09 -6.27
C LEU A 32 1.14 -3.06 -7.19
N LYS A 33 0.28 -3.88 -6.59
CA LYS A 33 -0.67 -4.73 -7.31
C LYS A 33 -2.05 -4.62 -6.68
N LYS A 34 -3.09 -4.79 -7.50
CA LYS A 34 -4.45 -4.96 -7.02
C LYS A 34 -4.70 -6.44 -6.74
N ASN A 35 -5.09 -6.77 -5.52
CA ASN A 35 -5.45 -8.15 -5.18
C ASN A 35 -6.89 -8.48 -5.64
N ARG A 36 -7.28 -9.75 -5.56
CA ARG A 36 -8.64 -10.21 -5.91
C ARG A 36 -9.75 -9.49 -5.11
N SER A 37 -9.46 -9.05 -3.89
CA SER A 37 -10.37 -8.27 -3.05
C SER A 37 -10.44 -6.77 -3.44
N GLY A 38 -9.78 -6.36 -4.51
CA GLY A 38 -9.77 -4.99 -5.00
C GLY A 38 -8.86 -4.01 -4.25
N ARG A 39 -8.06 -4.49 -3.28
CA ARG A 39 -7.13 -3.65 -2.51
C ARG A 39 -5.80 -3.47 -3.23
N ILE A 40 -5.26 -2.25 -3.21
CA ILE A 40 -3.90 -1.95 -3.68
C ILE A 40 -2.89 -2.31 -2.58
N VAL A 41 -2.10 -3.35 -2.82
CA VAL A 41 -1.07 -3.86 -1.89
C VAL A 41 0.30 -3.79 -2.55
N SER A 42 1.36 -3.81 -1.74
CA SER A 42 2.71 -3.98 -2.29
C SER A 42 2.92 -5.43 -2.72
N VAL A 43 3.59 -5.62 -3.87
CA VAL A 43 3.96 -6.95 -4.39
C VAL A 43 4.83 -7.69 -3.36
N ARG A 44 5.94 -7.07 -2.94
CA ARG A 44 6.87 -7.62 -1.94
C ARG A 44 6.22 -7.92 -0.59
N ALA A 45 5.38 -7.00 -0.10
CA ALA A 45 4.68 -7.21 1.17
C ALA A 45 3.65 -8.34 1.07
N SER A 46 3.00 -8.51 -0.09
CA SER A 46 2.08 -9.62 -0.31
C SER A 46 2.80 -10.97 -0.31
N GLU A 47 3.99 -11.05 -0.91
CA GLU A 47 4.80 -12.28 -0.90
C GLU A 47 5.28 -12.60 0.52
N ARG A 48 5.75 -11.58 1.25
CA ARG A 48 6.15 -11.71 2.65
C ARG A 48 4.98 -12.14 3.54
N ALA A 49 3.80 -11.52 3.39
CA ALA A 49 2.62 -11.86 4.18
C ALA A 49 2.11 -13.29 3.92
N SER A 50 2.29 -13.83 2.71
CA SER A 50 2.00 -15.24 2.42
C SER A 50 2.99 -16.20 3.10
N ARG A 51 4.24 -15.75 3.31
CA ARG A 51 5.28 -16.50 4.02
C ARG A 51 5.11 -16.40 5.54
N GLU A 52 4.74 -15.23 6.05
CA GLU A 52 4.47 -14.97 7.47
C GLU A 52 3.15 -15.61 7.92
N GLN A 53 2.11 -15.72 7.09
CA GLN A 53 0.87 -16.45 7.47
C GLN A 53 1.09 -17.95 7.70
N ARG A 54 2.19 -18.53 7.20
CA ARG A 54 2.55 -19.94 7.43
C ARG A 54 3.34 -20.16 8.73
N LEU A 55 3.90 -19.10 9.32
CA LEU A 55 4.63 -19.13 10.57
C LEU A 55 3.76 -18.45 11.63
N GLY A 56 3.15 -19.25 12.50
CA GLY A 56 2.09 -18.79 13.40
C GLY A 56 2.38 -17.51 14.19
N GLN A 57 1.26 -16.95 14.66
CA GLN A 57 1.12 -16.02 15.79
C GLN A 57 1.27 -14.52 15.54
N GLY A 58 0.36 -13.79 16.21
CA GLY A 58 0.79 -12.70 17.07
C GLY A 58 0.12 -11.35 16.81
N LYS A 59 -0.96 -11.06 17.56
CA LYS A 59 -1.46 -9.72 17.91
C LYS A 59 -1.62 -8.71 16.76
N ARG A 60 -2.84 -8.64 16.20
CA ARG A 60 -3.35 -7.38 15.65
C ARG A 60 -3.84 -6.52 16.81
N ARG A 61 -2.97 -5.69 17.38
CA ARG A 61 -3.42 -4.56 18.23
C ARG A 61 -4.03 -3.52 17.28
N PRO A 62 -5.30 -3.11 17.42
CA PRO A 62 -5.79 -1.92 16.73
C PRO A 62 -5.13 -0.70 17.39
N SER A 63 -4.22 -0.05 16.68
CA SER A 63 -3.72 1.27 17.07
C SER A 63 -4.76 2.32 16.67
N THR A 64 -5.57 2.68 17.66
CA THR A 64 -6.10 4.01 17.99
C THR A 64 -6.30 5.01 16.85
N SER A 65 -7.57 5.39 16.63
CA SER A 65 -7.95 6.72 16.14
C SER A 65 -9.24 7.09 16.88
N GLY A 66 -9.10 7.95 17.88
CA GLY A 66 -10.14 8.42 18.81
C GLY A 66 -9.46 9.25 19.88
#